data_AF-I4YKA9-F1
#
_entry.id   AF-I4YKA9-F1
#
_cell.length_a   1.000
_cell.length_b   1.000
_cell.length_c   1.000
_cell.angle_alpha   90.00
_cell.angle_beta   90.00
_cell.angle_gamma   90.00
#
_symmetry.space_group_name_H-M   'P 1'
#
loop_
_entity.id
_entity.type
_entity.pdbx_description
1 polymer ?
#
loop_
_entity_poly.entity_id
_entity_poly.type
_entity_poly.pdbx_seq_one_letter_code
_entity_poly.pdbx_strand_id
1 'polypeptide(L)'
;MTNNPGNQAPLTSHRQEDWDEACETYLLEHAPGLKDYYAAQHQAFLQIEEDALSRYPDPTPGDIAAAQAAEAALPSRKRTELQLRRSFVPLAAHLPSEVKRSRKRFIQRHQRAWNRANPAPLTWELERTLTAEFRRTYGQ
;
A
#
# COMPACT_ATOMS: atom_id res chain seq x y z
N MET A 1 -12.04 -48.41 20.07
CA MET A 1 -12.22 -47.00 20.48
C MET A 1 -10.85 -46.35 20.34
N THR A 2 -10.54 -45.41 19.46
CA THR A 2 -11.29 -44.38 18.72
C THR A 2 -10.50 -44.04 17.45
N ASN A 3 -11.15 -44.05 16.29
CA ASN A 3 -10.59 -43.53 15.03
C ASN A 3 -10.77 -42.01 15.01
N ASN A 4 -9.72 -41.24 14.76
CA ASN A 4 -9.79 -39.82 14.42
C ASN A 4 -9.25 -39.63 12.99
N PRO A 5 -10.07 -39.17 12.02
CA PRO A 5 -9.55 -38.65 10.76
C PRO A 5 -9.28 -37.15 10.93
N GLY A 6 -7.99 -36.78 11.00
CA GLY A 6 -7.56 -35.39 11.01
C GLY A 6 -7.67 -34.76 9.63
N ASN A 7 -8.53 -33.73 9.54
CA ASN A 7 -8.44 -32.55 8.67
C ASN A 7 -7.85 -32.73 7.26
N GLN A 8 -8.70 -33.01 6.28
CA GLN A 8 -8.48 -32.58 4.90
C GLN A 8 -9.29 -31.31 4.62
N ALA A 9 -8.61 -30.15 4.55
CA ALA A 9 -9.12 -28.98 3.84
C ALA A 9 -7.98 -28.04 3.35
N PRO A 10 -7.24 -28.39 2.30
CA PRO A 10 -6.50 -27.41 1.49
C PRO A 10 -6.98 -27.32 0.03
N LEU A 11 -7.92 -28.15 -0.42
CA LEU A 11 -8.33 -28.22 -1.83
C LEU A 11 -9.34 -27.13 -2.23
N THR A 12 -10.11 -26.60 -1.29
CA THR A 12 -11.13 -25.57 -1.57
C THR A 12 -10.53 -24.18 -1.80
N SER A 13 -9.36 -23.87 -1.22
CA SER A 13 -8.72 -22.56 -1.40
C SER A 13 -8.13 -22.39 -2.79
N HIS A 14 -7.44 -23.41 -3.32
CA HIS A 14 -6.84 -23.35 -4.66
C HIS A 14 -7.92 -23.17 -5.75
N ARG A 15 -9.03 -23.91 -5.64
CA ARG A 15 -10.15 -23.74 -6.57
C ARG A 15 -10.77 -22.34 -6.46
N GLN A 16 -10.81 -21.73 -5.27
CA GLN A 16 -11.35 -20.38 -5.11
C GLN A 16 -10.45 -19.32 -5.76
N GLU A 17 -9.13 -19.44 -5.60
CA GLU A 17 -8.13 -18.54 -6.20
C GLU A 17 -8.19 -18.59 -7.74
N ASP A 18 -8.27 -19.79 -8.32
CA ASP A 18 -8.40 -19.97 -9.78
C ASP A 18 -9.70 -19.32 -10.32
N TRP A 19 -10.76 -19.32 -9.50
CA TRP A 19 -12.06 -18.74 -9.83
C TRP A 19 -12.06 -17.21 -9.76
N ASP A 20 -11.38 -16.64 -8.77
CA ASP A 20 -11.24 -15.20 -8.60
C ASP A 20 -10.38 -14.62 -9.74
N GLU A 21 -9.27 -15.28 -10.11
CA GLU A 21 -8.42 -14.89 -11.25
C GLU A 21 -9.17 -14.95 -12.60
N ALA A 22 -9.98 -15.99 -12.81
CA ALA A 22 -10.80 -16.11 -14.02
C ALA A 22 -11.89 -15.03 -14.09
N CYS A 23 -12.51 -14.69 -12.96
CA CYS A 23 -13.48 -13.60 -12.88
C CYS A 23 -12.84 -12.23 -13.14
N GLU A 24 -11.64 -11.98 -12.59
CA GLU A 24 -10.88 -10.75 -12.87
C GLU A 24 -10.54 -10.63 -14.35
N THR A 25 -10.06 -11.72 -14.97
CA THR A 25 -9.74 -11.74 -16.41
C THR A 25 -10.98 -11.42 -17.24
N TYR A 26 -12.12 -12.04 -16.92
CA TYR A 26 -13.39 -11.76 -17.60
C TYR A 26 -13.81 -10.29 -17.48
N LEU A 27 -13.69 -9.69 -16.29
CA LEU A 27 -13.98 -8.27 -16.08
C LEU A 27 -13.06 -7.37 -16.91
N LEU A 28 -11.76 -7.68 -16.98
CA LEU A 28 -10.80 -6.91 -17.78
C LEU A 28 -11.07 -6.99 -19.28
N GLU A 29 -11.55 -8.13 -19.77
CA GLU A 29 -11.91 -8.32 -21.19
C GLU A 29 -13.23 -7.63 -21.56
N HIS A 30 -14.19 -7.57 -20.64
CA HIS A 30 -15.55 -7.07 -20.91
C HIS A 30 -15.77 -5.62 -20.46
N ALA A 31 -14.76 -4.97 -19.86
CA ALA A 31 -14.79 -3.55 -19.47
C ALA A 31 -13.76 -2.71 -20.28
N PRO A 32 -14.20 -1.95 -21.29
CA PRO A 32 -13.33 -1.12 -22.11
C PRO A 32 -12.55 -0.10 -21.27
N GLY A 33 -11.23 -0.02 -21.48
CA GLY A 33 -10.35 0.94 -20.81
C GLY A 33 -9.98 0.59 -19.36
N LEU A 34 -10.52 -0.50 -18.79
CA LEU A 34 -10.17 -0.93 -17.44
C LEU A 34 -8.72 -1.42 -17.35
N LYS A 35 -8.27 -2.15 -18.37
CA LYS A 35 -6.87 -2.60 -18.49
C LYS A 35 -5.89 -1.43 -18.57
N ASP A 36 -6.20 -0.43 -19.40
CA ASP A 36 -5.36 0.76 -19.56
C ASP A 36 -5.36 1.62 -18.30
N TYR A 37 -6.50 1.71 -17.61
CA TYR A 37 -6.61 2.37 -16.32
C TYR A 37 -5.69 1.73 -15.26
N TYR A 38 -5.72 0.40 -15.11
CA TYR A 38 -4.85 -0.28 -14.14
C TYR A 38 -3.36 -0.17 -14.51
N ALA A 39 -3.04 -0.23 -15.81
CA ALA A 39 -1.68 0.01 -16.27
C ALA A 39 -1.21 1.44 -15.93
N ALA A 40 -2.04 2.45 -16.18
CA ALA A 40 -1.75 3.85 -15.85
C ALA A 40 -1.65 4.06 -14.33
N GLN A 41 -2.52 3.43 -13.54
CA GLN A 41 -2.46 3.46 -12.08
C GLN A 41 -1.15 2.88 -11.56
N HIS A 42 -0.78 1.69 -12.05
CA HIS A 42 0.44 1.01 -11.64
C HIS A 42 1.68 1.87 -11.94
N GLN A 43 1.77 2.40 -13.17
CA GLN A 43 2.87 3.29 -13.55
C GLN A 43 2.92 4.55 -12.69
N ALA A 44 1.79 5.19 -12.43
CA ALA A 44 1.74 6.37 -11.57
C ALA A 44 2.16 6.05 -10.12
N PHE A 45 1.80 4.87 -9.60
CA PHE A 45 2.14 4.49 -8.24
C PHE A 45 3.64 4.17 -8.10
N LEU A 46 4.24 3.54 -9.11
CA LEU A 46 5.69 3.35 -9.17
C LEU A 46 6.44 4.68 -9.15
N GLN A 47 5.99 5.65 -9.96
CA GLN A 47 6.58 7.00 -9.98
C GLN A 47 6.43 7.70 -8.62
N ILE A 48 5.28 7.58 -7.96
CA ILE A 48 5.06 8.14 -6.62
C ILE A 48 6.01 7.50 -5.60
N GLU A 49 6.27 6.20 -5.69
CA GLU A 49 7.22 5.50 -4.81
C GLU A 49 8.66 5.96 -5.04
N GLU A 50 9.07 6.11 -6.29
CA GLU A 50 10.38 6.65 -6.66
C GLU A 50 10.57 8.09 -6.15
N ASP A 51 9.55 8.95 -6.33
CA ASP A 51 9.52 10.31 -5.79
C ASP A 51 9.59 10.32 -4.25
N ALA A 52 8.94 9.37 -3.60
CA ALA A 52 8.98 9.26 -2.14
C ALA A 52 10.38 8.83 -1.66
N LEU A 53 11.04 7.93 -2.39
CA LEU A 53 12.40 7.48 -2.09
C LEU A 53 13.42 8.60 -2.30
N SER A 54 13.31 9.37 -3.39
CA SER A 54 14.21 10.49 -3.68
C SER A 54 14.10 11.62 -2.66
N ARG A 55 12.87 11.93 -2.20
CA ARG A 55 12.61 12.98 -1.20
C ARG A 55 12.93 12.56 0.23
N TYR A 56 12.75 11.27 0.54
CA TYR A 56 12.96 10.71 1.88
C TYR A 56 13.86 9.47 1.78
N PRO A 57 15.15 9.65 1.49
CA PRO A 57 16.09 8.54 1.39
C PRO A 57 16.27 7.86 2.75
N ASP A 58 16.73 6.61 2.73
CA ASP A 58 17.07 5.91 3.97
C ASP A 58 18.22 6.63 4.69
N PRO A 59 18.17 6.75 6.02
CA PRO A 59 19.18 7.50 6.76
C PRO A 59 20.50 6.74 6.74
N THR A 60 21.59 7.49 6.55
CA THR A 60 22.94 6.92 6.61
C THR A 60 23.36 6.66 8.06
N PRO A 61 24.36 5.79 8.30
CA PRO A 61 24.92 5.63 9.64
C PRO A 61 25.40 6.95 10.27
N GLY A 62 25.90 7.88 9.45
CA GLY A 62 26.32 9.21 9.90
C GLY A 62 25.15 10.07 10.39
N ASP A 63 24.02 10.04 9.67
CA ASP A 63 22.81 10.76 10.07
C ASP A 63 22.27 10.26 11.40
N ILE A 64 22.30 8.94 11.61
CA ILE A 64 21.88 8.30 12.85
C ILE A 64 22.80 8.73 14.01
N ALA A 65 24.12 8.71 13.80
CA ALA A 65 25.10 9.13 14.80
C ALA A 65 24.94 10.62 15.16
N ALA A 66 24.73 11.48 14.17
CA ALA A 66 24.49 12.91 14.39
C ALA A 66 23.20 13.16 15.19
N ALA A 67 22.12 12.45 14.87
CA ALA A 67 20.86 12.55 15.60
C ALA A 67 21.00 12.08 17.06
N GLN A 68 21.70 10.97 17.30
CA GLN A 68 21.97 10.44 18.65
C GLN A 68 22.85 11.39 19.48
N ALA A 69 23.90 11.96 18.87
CA ALA A 69 24.77 12.93 19.53
C ALA A 69 24.01 14.21 19.91
N ALA A 70 23.13 14.68 19.01
CA ALA A 70 22.29 15.83 19.24
C ALA A 70 21.27 15.59 20.38
N GLU A 71 20.73 14.37 20.49
CA GLU A 71 19.87 13.96 21.61
C GLU A 71 20.65 13.88 22.93
N ALA A 72 21.87 13.33 22.91
CA ALA A 72 22.71 13.21 24.09
C ALA A 72 23.16 14.56 24.67
N ALA A 73 23.28 15.60 23.84
CA ALA A 73 23.64 16.96 24.26
C ALA A 73 22.51 17.71 25.01
N LEU A 74 21.33 17.10 25.20
CA LEU A 74 20.18 17.76 25.79
C LEU A 74 20.25 17.86 27.33
N PRO A 75 19.97 19.05 27.92
CA PRO A 75 19.77 19.16 29.35
C PRO A 75 18.45 18.49 29.79
N SER A 76 18.50 17.73 30.89
CA SER A 76 17.38 16.93 31.42
C SER A 76 16.08 17.72 31.66
N ARG A 77 16.17 19.04 31.91
CA ARG A 77 15.04 19.90 32.29
C ARG A 77 14.21 20.49 31.13
N LYS A 78 14.61 20.31 29.85
CA LYS A 78 13.87 20.86 28.67
C LYS A 78 13.11 19.81 27.84
N ARG A 79 12.93 18.60 28.37
CA ARG A 79 12.25 17.47 27.69
C ARG A 79 10.72 17.61 27.66
N THR A 80 10.17 18.72 27.14
CA THR A 80 8.80 18.67 26.62
C THR A 80 8.87 18.15 25.18
N GLU A 81 8.26 16.99 24.93
CA GLU A 81 8.24 16.28 23.65
C GLU A 81 7.93 17.20 22.45
N LEU A 82 7.09 18.22 22.67
CA LEU A 82 6.69 19.20 21.65
C LEU A 82 7.82 20.17 21.27
N GLN A 83 8.65 20.62 22.23
CA GLN A 83 9.82 21.47 21.96
C GLN A 83 10.94 20.66 21.29
N LEU A 84 11.12 19.40 21.70
CA LEU A 84 12.07 18.50 21.06
C LEU A 84 11.69 18.24 19.61
N ARG A 85 10.41 17.93 19.34
CA ARG A 85 9.92 17.82 17.97
C ARG A 85 10.18 19.08 17.17
N ARG A 86 9.91 20.27 17.71
CA ARG A 86 10.03 21.55 16.98
C ARG A 86 11.48 21.98 16.71
N SER A 87 12.38 21.84 17.68
CA SER A 87 13.80 22.21 17.53
C SER A 87 14.60 21.20 16.73
N PHE A 88 14.13 19.94 16.70
CA PHE A 88 14.79 18.84 16.02
C PHE A 88 13.95 18.28 14.89
N VAL A 89 12.90 18.95 14.37
CA VAL A 89 12.16 18.46 13.17
C VAL A 89 13.13 18.09 12.05
N PRO A 90 14.16 18.91 11.75
CA PRO A 90 15.12 18.56 10.70
C PRO A 90 15.89 17.28 11.02
N LEU A 91 16.31 17.09 12.28
CA LEU A 91 17.05 15.90 12.72
C LEU A 91 16.15 14.67 12.87
N ALA A 92 14.91 14.86 13.29
CA ALA A 92 13.88 13.84 13.38
C ALA A 92 13.53 13.31 11.99
N ALA A 93 13.55 14.15 10.96
CA ALA A 93 13.39 13.70 9.57
C ALA A 93 14.47 12.70 9.13
N HIS A 94 15.62 12.65 9.80
CA HIS A 94 16.69 11.68 9.56
C HIS A 94 16.63 10.45 10.48
N LEU A 95 15.65 10.36 11.38
CA LEU A 95 15.44 9.15 12.19
C LEU A 95 14.78 8.05 11.35
N PRO A 96 15.19 6.77 11.46
CA PRO A 96 14.66 5.68 10.63
C PRO A 96 13.13 5.54 10.66
N SER A 97 12.50 5.73 11.83
CA SER A 97 11.05 5.61 11.97
C SER A 97 10.30 6.77 11.32
N GLU A 98 10.84 7.98 11.40
CA GLU A 98 10.23 9.19 10.83
C GLU A 98 10.42 9.28 9.32
N VAL A 99 11.57 8.85 8.79
CA VAL A 99 11.77 8.66 7.34
C VAL A 99 10.69 7.72 6.78
N LYS A 100 10.55 6.53 7.39
CA LYS A 100 9.53 5.53 6.97
C LYS A 100 8.11 6.09 7.04
N ARG A 101 7.77 6.80 8.12
CA ARG A 101 6.45 7.44 8.28
C ARG A 101 6.21 8.52 7.25
N SER A 102 7.21 9.36 6.97
CA SER A 102 7.11 10.46 6.01
C SER A 102 6.94 9.94 4.59
N ARG A 103 7.76 8.96 4.18
CA ARG A 103 7.64 8.26 2.90
C ARG A 103 6.25 7.67 2.72
N LYS A 104 5.76 6.91 3.72
CA LYS A 104 4.41 6.32 3.69
C LYS A 104 3.31 7.38 3.54
N ARG A 105 3.37 8.47 4.32
CA ARG A 105 2.38 9.56 4.26
C ARG A 105 2.39 10.25 2.90
N PHE A 106 3.57 10.45 2.31
CA PHE A 106 3.71 11.01 0.97
C PHE A 106 3.03 10.10 -0.05
N ILE A 107 3.39 8.81 -0.10
CA ILE A 107 2.81 7.83 -1.02
C ILE A 107 1.29 7.82 -0.91
N GLN A 108 0.75 7.69 0.31
CA GLN A 108 -0.69 7.65 0.53
C GLN A 108 -1.41 8.92 0.09
N ARG A 109 -0.81 10.10 0.32
CA ARG A 109 -1.39 11.37 -0.11
C ARG A 109 -1.47 11.44 -1.63
N HIS A 110 -0.40 11.07 -2.31
CA HIS A 110 -0.32 11.14 -3.78
C HIS A 110 -1.21 10.08 -4.43
N GLN A 111 -1.25 8.84 -3.92
CA GLN A 111 -2.18 7.81 -4.38
C GLN A 111 -3.64 8.26 -4.23
N ARG A 112 -4.01 8.86 -3.09
CA ARG A 112 -5.36 9.42 -2.91
C ARG A 112 -5.67 10.56 -3.87
N ALA A 113 -4.69 11.43 -4.15
CA ALA A 113 -4.87 12.51 -5.12
C ALA A 113 -5.06 11.94 -6.53
N TRP A 114 -4.27 10.94 -6.92
CA TRP A 114 -4.41 10.24 -8.19
C TRP A 114 -5.78 9.56 -8.31
N ASN A 115 -6.21 8.81 -7.29
CA ASN A 115 -7.52 8.14 -7.28
C ASN A 115 -8.69 9.13 -7.34
N ARG A 116 -8.54 10.35 -6.79
CA ARG A 116 -9.55 11.40 -6.90
C ARG A 116 -9.60 12.04 -8.29
N ALA A 117 -8.44 12.20 -8.93
CA ALA A 117 -8.35 12.76 -10.27
C ALA A 117 -8.76 11.75 -11.36
N ASN A 118 -8.57 10.46 -11.10
CA ASN A 118 -8.84 9.37 -12.02
C ASN A 118 -9.84 8.41 -11.35
N PRO A 119 -11.14 8.72 -11.37
CA PRO A 119 -12.16 7.79 -10.86
C PRO A 119 -12.10 6.48 -11.65
N ALA A 120 -12.29 5.36 -10.94
CA ALA A 120 -12.31 4.05 -11.58
C ALA A 120 -13.39 4.01 -12.68
N PRO A 121 -13.09 3.45 -13.86
CA PRO A 121 -14.05 3.41 -14.97
C PRO A 121 -15.20 2.44 -14.71
N LEU A 122 -15.06 1.54 -13.74
CA LEU A 122 -16.06 0.55 -13.37
C LEU A 122 -16.97 1.07 -12.25
N THR A 123 -18.27 1.09 -12.49
CA THR A 123 -19.28 1.28 -11.43
C THR A 123 -19.58 -0.04 -10.73
N TRP A 124 -19.97 0.02 -9.44
CA TRP A 124 -20.40 -1.15 -8.66
C TRP A 124 -21.49 -1.99 -9.35
N GLU A 125 -22.42 -1.34 -10.06
CA GLU A 125 -23.51 -2.02 -10.77
C GLU A 125 -23.02 -2.81 -11.99
N LEU A 126 -22.08 -2.23 -12.75
CA LEU A 126 -21.47 -2.89 -13.91
C LEU A 126 -20.62 -4.09 -13.48
N GLU A 127 -19.81 -3.94 -12.42
CA GLU A 127 -19.04 -5.03 -11.82
C GLU A 127 -19.95 -6.19 -11.43
N ARG A 128 -21.02 -5.89 -10.67
CA ARG A 128 -21.96 -6.90 -10.21
C ARG A 128 -22.67 -7.62 -11.36
N THR A 129 -23.00 -6.88 -12.43
CA THR A 129 -23.63 -7.45 -13.64
C THR A 129 -22.69 -8.42 -14.33
N LEU A 130 -21.44 -8.01 -14.58
CA LEU A 130 -20.44 -8.84 -15.25
C LEU A 130 -20.03 -10.05 -14.42
N THR A 131 -19.88 -9.90 -13.09
CA THR A 131 -19.62 -11.04 -12.19
C THR A 131 -20.80 -12.04 -12.19
N ALA A 132 -22.04 -11.54 -12.22
CA ALA A 132 -23.22 -12.41 -12.28
C ALA A 132 -23.31 -13.13 -13.63
N GLU A 133 -22.96 -12.47 -14.73
CA GLU A 133 -22.86 -13.05 -16.06
C GLU A 133 -21.79 -14.15 -16.09
N PHE A 134 -20.57 -13.86 -15.62
CA PHE A 134 -19.50 -14.84 -15.52
C PHE A 134 -19.92 -16.09 -14.75
N ARG A 135 -20.53 -15.92 -13.56
CA ARG A 135 -21.02 -17.04 -12.74
C ARG A 135 -22.11 -17.85 -13.44
N ARG A 136 -22.99 -17.21 -14.23
CA ARG A 136 -24.01 -17.94 -15.01
C ARG A 136 -23.39 -18.74 -16.15
N THR A 137 -22.39 -18.18 -16.81
CA THR A 137 -21.78 -18.77 -18.01
C THR A 137 -20.82 -19.91 -17.66
N TYR A 138 -20.08 -19.79 -16.56
CA TYR A 138 -19.00 -20.73 -16.22
C TYR A 138 -19.24 -21.52 -14.92
N GLY A 139 -20.20 -21.12 -14.08
CA GLY A 139 -20.42 -21.65 -12.71
C GLY A 139 -21.15 -22.99 -12.61
N GLN A 140 -21.04 -23.87 -13.60
CA GLN A 140 -21.57 -25.24 -13.54
C GLN A 140 -20.60 -26.20 -12.84
#